data_AF-A0A382YVL3-F1
#
_entry.id   AF-A0A382YVL3-F1
#
_cell.length_a   1.000
_cell.length_b   1.000
_cell.length_c   1.000
_cell.angle_alpha   90.00
_cell.angle_beta   90.00
_cell.angle_gamma   90.00
#
_symmetry.space_group_name_H-M   'P 1'
#
loop_
_entity.id
_entity.type
_entity.pdbx_description
1 polymer ?
#
loop_
_entity_poly.entity_id
_entity_poly.type
_entity_poly.pdbx_seq_one_letter_code
_entity_poly.pdbx_strand_id
1 'polypeptide(L)'
;MIPVVDAGNEPESIQVLVDNRPARCFISNPFVSSWSTGSEKIVILFDEKHPRWGDYFVTKYFQFEEPGKMNWGTTNGGQMRILC
;
A
#
# COMPACT_ATOMS: atom_id res chain seq x y z
N MET A 1 1.56 -3.67 12.66
CA MET A 1 2.60 -2.80 12.07
C MET A 1 2.67 -3.15 10.59
N ILE A 2 2.82 -2.18 9.67
CA ILE A 2 2.99 -2.50 8.24
C ILE A 2 4.43 -3.01 8.06
N PRO A 3 4.64 -4.21 7.49
CA PRO A 3 5.98 -4.79 7.32
C PRO A 3 6.80 -4.01 6.30
N VAL A 4 8.11 -3.88 6.54
CA VAL A 4 9.09 -3.37 5.57
C VAL A 4 9.73 -4.56 4.88
N VAL A 5 9.75 -4.55 3.55
CA VAL A 5 10.19 -5.70 2.75
C VAL A 5 11.32 -5.33 1.79
N ASP A 6 12.35 -6.17 1.78
CA ASP A 6 13.43 -6.18 0.80
C ASP A 6 13.06 -7.00 -0.44
N ALA A 7 13.64 -6.69 -1.60
CA ALA A 7 13.34 -7.44 -2.82
C ALA A 7 13.98 -8.82 -2.80
N GLY A 8 13.17 -9.85 -3.03
CA GLY A 8 13.65 -11.22 -3.21
C GLY A 8 12.55 -12.28 -3.11
N ASN A 9 11.61 -12.13 -2.17
CA ASN A 9 10.52 -13.09 -1.91
C ASN A 9 9.12 -12.45 -2.06
N GLU A 10 8.06 -13.26 -1.99
CA GLU A 10 6.71 -12.72 -1.77
C GLU A 10 6.74 -11.81 -0.54
N PRO A 11 6.37 -10.53 -0.68
CA PRO A 11 6.51 -9.58 0.41
C PRO A 11 5.60 -10.01 1.56
N GLU A 12 6.18 -10.12 2.75
CA GLU A 12 5.38 -10.12 3.98
C GLU A 12 4.47 -8.90 3.91
N SER A 13 3.18 -9.12 4.12
CA SER A 13 2.17 -8.08 3.93
C SER A 13 1.03 -8.27 4.91
N ILE A 14 0.33 -7.18 5.19
CA ILE A 14 -0.90 -7.20 5.98
C ILE A 14 -2.11 -7.12 5.06
N GLN A 15 -3.22 -7.72 5.49
CA GLN A 15 -4.50 -7.59 4.80
C GLN A 15 -5.12 -6.23 5.08
N VAL A 16 -5.63 -5.61 4.02
CA VAL A 16 -6.28 -4.30 4.08
C VAL A 16 -7.50 -4.28 3.15
N LEU A 17 -8.37 -3.29 3.35
CA LEU A 17 -9.40 -2.90 2.40
C LEU A 17 -9.05 -1.55 1.80
N VAL A 18 -9.02 -1.45 0.47
CA VAL A 18 -8.91 -0.19 -0.25
C VAL A 18 -10.19 0.07 -1.01
N ASP A 19 -10.85 1.19 -0.71
CA ASP A 19 -12.15 1.52 -1.31
C ASP A 19 -13.15 0.33 -1.23
N ASN A 20 -13.14 -0.38 -0.08
CA ASN A 20 -13.90 -1.62 0.21
C ASN A 20 -13.50 -2.86 -0.62
N ARG A 21 -12.30 -2.89 -1.20
CA ARG A 21 -11.77 -4.03 -1.97
C ARG A 21 -10.58 -4.67 -1.25
N PRO A 22 -10.49 -6.01 -1.19
CA PRO A 22 -9.36 -6.72 -0.61
C PRO A 22 -8.04 -6.38 -1.29
N ALA A 23 -7.02 -6.14 -0.47
CA ALA A 23 -5.67 -5.89 -0.91
C ALA A 23 -4.66 -6.29 0.18
N ARG A 24 -3.39 -6.32 -0.22
CA ARG A 24 -2.23 -6.53 0.65
C ARG A 24 -1.37 -5.28 0.69
N CYS A 25 -0.84 -4.95 1.85
CA CYS A 25 -0.06 -3.73 2.08
C CYS A 25 1.28 -4.03 2.75
N PHE A 26 2.33 -3.38 2.25
CA PHE A 26 3.69 -3.40 2.81
C PHE A 26 4.45 -2.10 2.49
N ILE A 27 5.55 -1.86 3.19
CA ILE A 27 6.50 -0.80 2.89
C ILE A 27 7.66 -1.39 2.08
N SER A 28 7.94 -0.78 0.94
CA SER A 28 8.99 -1.24 0.03
C SER A 28 10.32 -0.53 0.32
N ASN A 29 11.42 -1.29 0.43
CA ASN A 29 12.76 -0.75 0.58
C ASN A 29 13.31 -0.23 -0.77
N PRO A 30 13.66 1.07 -0.88
CA PRO A 30 14.05 1.70 -2.14
C PRO A 30 15.38 1.25 -2.75
N PHE A 31 16.24 0.56 -1.99
CA PHE A 31 17.55 0.15 -2.47
C PHE A 31 17.52 -1.20 -3.19
N VAL A 32 16.46 -1.96 -3.00
CA VAL A 32 16.36 -3.35 -3.49
C VAL A 32 15.09 -3.59 -4.31
N SER A 33 14.00 -2.87 -4.04
CA SER A 33 12.70 -3.10 -4.66
C SER A 33 12.48 -2.39 -6.00
N SER A 34 11.90 -3.12 -6.96
CA SER A 34 11.39 -2.57 -8.22
C SER A 34 10.13 -1.70 -8.06
N TRP A 35 9.45 -1.79 -6.92
CA TRP A 35 8.21 -1.04 -6.63
C TRP A 35 8.47 0.40 -6.20
N SER A 36 9.67 0.71 -5.71
CA SER A 36 10.01 2.05 -5.21
C SER A 36 11.47 2.39 -5.48
N THR A 37 11.72 3.49 -6.19
CA THR A 37 13.06 4.07 -6.30
C THR A 37 13.20 5.29 -5.39
N GLY A 38 14.35 5.43 -4.74
CA GLY A 38 14.81 6.63 -4.03
C GLY A 38 14.17 6.96 -2.67
N SER A 39 13.09 6.29 -2.26
CA SER A 39 12.52 6.41 -0.91
C SER A 39 11.59 5.25 -0.58
N GLU A 40 11.45 4.95 0.71
CA GLU A 40 10.41 4.03 1.20
C GLU A 40 9.03 4.52 0.81
N LYS A 41 8.19 3.58 0.36
CA LYS A 41 6.82 3.86 -0.07
C LYS A 41 5.92 2.73 0.41
N ILE A 42 4.67 3.09 0.69
CA ILE A 42 3.61 2.10 0.86
C ILE A 42 3.27 1.54 -0.51
N VAL A 43 3.27 0.22 -0.61
CA VAL A 43 2.82 -0.55 -1.77
C VAL A 43 1.54 -1.28 -1.38
N ILE A 44 0.53 -1.15 -2.21
CA ILE A 44 -0.75 -1.83 -2.10
C ILE A 44 -0.89 -2.73 -3.32
N LEU A 45 -0.95 -4.04 -3.11
CA LEU A 45 -1.25 -5.02 -4.15
C LEU A 45 -2.72 -5.41 -4.03
N PHE A 46 -3.50 -5.22 -5.08
CA PHE A 46 -4.91 -5.59 -5.06
C PHE A 46 -5.07 -7.08 -5.37
N ASP A 47 -5.96 -7.75 -4.65
CA ASP A 47 -6.24 -9.17 -4.92
C ASP A 47 -6.98 -9.35 -6.26
N GLU A 48 -7.74 -8.33 -6.64
CA GLU A 48 -8.36 -8.18 -7.97
C GLU A 48 -8.05 -6.80 -8.55
N LYS A 49 -7.98 -6.69 -9.87
CA LYS A 49 -7.67 -5.44 -10.58
C LYS A 49 -8.58 -4.30 -10.12
N HIS A 50 -7.99 -3.29 -9.49
CA HIS A 50 -8.71 -2.11 -9.03
C HIS A 50 -9.14 -1.26 -10.24
N PRO A 51 -10.41 -0.82 -10.33
CA PRO A 51 -10.91 -0.05 -11.48
C PRO A 51 -10.10 1.21 -11.77
N ARG A 52 -9.51 1.79 -10.72
CA ARG A 52 -8.74 3.03 -10.80
C ARG A 52 -7.23 2.84 -10.81
N TRP A 53 -6.72 1.83 -10.10
CA TRP A 53 -5.29 1.71 -9.81
C TRP A 53 -4.64 0.52 -10.52
N GLY A 54 -5.43 -0.33 -11.18
CA GLY A 54 -4.91 -1.55 -11.80
C GLY A 54 -4.54 -2.58 -10.73
N ASP A 55 -3.42 -3.25 -10.93
CA ASP A 55 -3.02 -4.39 -10.10
C ASP A 55 -2.32 -3.95 -8.80
N TYR A 56 -1.78 -2.73 -8.76
CA TYR A 56 -1.12 -2.19 -7.58
C TYR A 56 -1.11 -0.66 -7.54
N PHE A 57 -0.91 -0.12 -6.35
CA PHE A 57 -0.73 1.32 -6.11
C PHE A 57 0.47 1.57 -5.20
N VAL A 58 1.22 2.64 -5.45
CA VAL A 58 2.39 3.02 -4.65
C VAL A 58 2.29 4.48 -4.26
N THR A 59 2.47 4.80 -2.98
CA THR A 59 2.48 6.18 -2.51
C THR A 59 3.52 6.44 -1.42
N LYS A 60 4.09 7.64 -1.46
CA LYS A 60 4.88 8.24 -0.37
C LYS A 60 4.05 9.22 0.48
N TYR A 61 2.95 9.71 -0.09
CA TYR A 61 2.15 10.79 0.49
C TYR A 61 0.83 10.21 0.98
N PHE A 62 0.74 10.05 2.30
CA PHE A 62 -0.42 9.48 2.99
C PHE A 62 -0.52 10.08 4.39
N GLN A 63 -1.69 9.92 5.00
CA GLN A 63 -1.96 10.32 6.37
C GLN A 63 -2.82 9.27 7.05
N PHE A 64 -2.46 8.90 8.29
CA PHE A 64 -3.36 8.17 9.17
C PHE A 64 -4.23 9.18 9.93
N GLU A 65 -5.54 9.14 9.70
CA GLU A 65 -6.49 9.98 10.45
C GLU A 65 -6.83 9.37 11.81
N GLU A 66 -6.93 8.05 11.86
CA GLU A 66 -7.22 7.25 13.05
C GLU A 66 -6.49 5.91 12.94
N PRO A 67 -6.28 5.18 14.06
CA PRO A 67 -5.60 3.90 14.03
C PRO A 67 -6.22 2.95 13.00
N GLY A 68 -5.40 2.48 12.06
CA GLY A 68 -5.82 1.55 11.02
C GLY A 68 -6.49 2.16 9.80
N LYS A 69 -6.78 3.47 9.76
CA LYS A 69 -7.34 4.15 8.58
C LYS A 69 -6.34 5.14 7.99
N MET A 70 -5.99 4.92 6.73
CA MET A 70 -5.04 5.74 5.97
C MET A 70 -5.72 6.34 4.75
N ASN A 71 -5.47 7.63 4.50
CA ASN A 71 -5.89 8.31 3.27
C ASN A 71 -4.66 8.78 2.47
N TRP A 72 -4.80 8.89 1.16
CA TRP A 72 -3.82 9.54 0.27
C TRP A 72 -4.53 10.38 -0.77
N GLY A 73 -3.83 11.38 -1.31
CA GLY A 73 -4.34 12.28 -2.34
C GLY A 73 -5.38 13.29 -1.81
N THR A 74 -5.43 14.48 -2.42
CA THR A 74 -6.26 15.58 -1.91
C THR A 74 -7.68 15.58 -2.50
N THR A 75 -7.83 15.56 -3.82
CA THR A 75 -9.15 15.71 -4.48
C THR A 75 -9.71 14.39 -5.01
N ASN A 76 -8.84 13.56 -5.59
CA ASN A 76 -9.20 12.21 -6.04
C ASN A 76 -8.34 11.23 -5.24
N GLY A 77 -8.45 11.26 -3.93
CA GLY A 77 -7.70 10.37 -3.06
C GLY A 77 -8.18 8.93 -3.12
N GLY A 78 -7.58 8.08 -2.29
CA GLY A 78 -8.14 6.79 -1.92
C GLY A 78 -7.98 6.58 -0.41
N GLN A 79 -8.70 5.60 0.12
CA GLN A 79 -8.61 5.24 1.53
C GLN A 79 -8.29 3.76 1.69
N MET A 80 -7.54 3.44 2.74
CA MET A 80 -7.21 2.08 3.16
C MET A 80 -7.61 1.88 4.61
N ARG A 81 -8.10 0.67 4.92
CA ARG A 81 -8.34 0.20 6.29
C ARG A 81 -7.56 -1.09 6.54
N ILE A 82 -6.85 -1.16 7.66
CA ILE A 82 -6.19 -2.40 8.10
C ILE A 82 -7.24 -3.38 8.64
N LEU A 83 -7.16 -4.63 8.21
CA LEU A 83 -7.94 -5.73 8.76
C LEU A 83 -7.09 -6.38 9.87
N CYS A 84 -7.61 -6.36 11.10
CA CYS A 84 -6.96 -6.96 12.27
C CYS A 84 -7.27 -8.45 12.37
#